data_AF-A0AA37F461-F1
#
_entry.id   AF-A0AA37F461-F1
#
_cell.length_a   1.000
_cell.length_b   1.000
_cell.length_c   1.000
_cell.angle_alpha   90.00
_cell.angle_beta   90.00
_cell.angle_gamma   90.00
#
_symmetry.space_group_name_H-M   'P 1'
#
loop_
_entity.id
_entity.type
_entity.pdbx_description
1 polymer ?
#
loop_
_entity_poly.entity_id
_entity_poly.type
_entity_poly.pdbx_seq_one_letter_code
_entity_poly.pdbx_strand_id
1 'polypeptide(L)'
;MKRAQQYQAASIAVLAGWLTDHPDEETRWRLIAEFLEEYRHEPSSARMSLLAMEPPSTGDTRWDVFLAALAEHLAARDGAGAPSWTETRRLRRFWFPFNTPAARVDAFVHAPASFRRRGVFIHPQELEVA
;
A
#
# COMPACT_ATOMS: atom_id res chain seq x y z
N MET A 1 -1.28 36.78 6.05
CA MET A 1 -0.61 36.06 4.94
C MET A 1 -0.73 34.57 5.23
N LYS A 2 -1.67 33.86 4.57
CA LYS A 2 -1.77 32.39 4.70
C LYS A 2 -0.57 31.80 3.96
N ARG A 3 0.30 31.06 4.66
CA ARG A 3 1.29 30.21 4.00
C ARG A 3 0.49 29.29 3.07
N ALA A 4 0.72 29.38 1.77
CA ALA A 4 0.39 28.29 0.88
C ALA A 4 1.25 27.12 1.35
N GLN A 5 0.68 26.27 2.20
CA GLN A 5 1.25 24.96 2.49
C GLN A 5 1.35 24.32 1.11
N GLN A 6 2.56 24.18 0.57
CA GLN A 6 2.75 23.43 -0.67
C GLN A 6 2.14 22.06 -0.42
N TYR A 7 1.09 21.73 -1.17
CA TYR A 7 0.52 20.39 -1.14
C TYR A 7 1.64 19.43 -1.54
N GLN A 8 1.93 18.48 -0.65
CA GLN A 8 2.91 17.43 -0.89
C GLN A 8 2.17 16.13 -0.66
N ALA A 9 2.02 15.33 -1.72
CA ALA A 9 1.42 14.01 -1.63
C ALA A 9 2.13 13.18 -0.55
N ALA A 10 1.35 12.39 0.17
CA ALA A 10 1.89 11.53 1.21
C ALA A 10 2.88 10.51 0.63
N SER A 11 3.99 10.28 1.31
CA SER A 11 4.85 9.14 1.03
C SER A 11 4.34 7.89 1.73
N ILE A 12 4.81 6.71 1.32
CA ILE A 12 4.44 5.47 1.99
C ILE A 12 4.91 5.43 3.46
N ALA A 13 5.98 6.17 3.79
CA ALA A 13 6.43 6.34 5.16
C ALA A 13 5.45 7.19 5.99
N VAL A 14 4.85 8.22 5.38
CA VAL A 14 3.79 9.02 6.01
C VAL A 14 2.53 8.18 6.21
N LEU A 15 2.12 7.42 5.19
CA LEU A 15 1.00 6.48 5.28
C LEU A 15 1.19 5.50 6.44
N ALA A 16 2.37 4.90 6.59
CA ALA A 16 2.66 4.00 7.71
C ALA A 16 2.46 4.65 9.09
N GLY A 17 2.85 5.92 9.23
CA GLY A 17 2.57 6.70 10.45
C GLY A 17 1.07 6.80 10.72
N TRP A 18 0.28 7.17 9.72
CA TRP A 18 -1.18 7.26 9.87
C TRP A 18 -1.82 5.91 10.20
N LEU A 19 -1.37 4.80 9.58
CA LEU A 19 -1.87 3.47 9.92
C LEU A 19 -1.54 3.07 11.38
N THR A 20 -0.45 3.59 11.94
CA THR A 20 -0.07 3.37 13.34
C THR A 20 -1.02 4.10 14.29
N ASP A 21 -1.35 5.35 13.97
CA ASP A 21 -2.20 6.20 14.80
C ASP A 21 -3.69 5.80 14.76
N HIS A 22 -4.11 5.08 13.72
CA HIS A 22 -5.49 4.64 13.51
C HIS A 22 -5.60 3.11 13.52
N PRO A 23 -6.01 2.47 14.64
CA PRO A 23 -6.03 1.02 14.75
C PRO A 23 -7.24 0.34 14.09
N ASP A 24 -8.30 1.08 13.75
CA ASP A 24 -9.50 0.53 13.13
C ASP A 24 -9.30 0.28 11.63
N GLU A 25 -9.79 -0.88 11.16
CA GLU A 25 -9.55 -1.30 9.77
C GLU A 25 -10.23 -0.38 8.74
N GLU A 26 -11.40 0.18 9.06
CA GLU A 26 -12.13 1.08 8.17
C GLU A 26 -11.34 2.36 7.86
N THR A 27 -10.81 3.02 8.90
CA THR A 27 -9.97 4.22 8.72
C THR A 27 -8.67 3.87 7.99
N ARG A 28 -8.04 2.72 8.28
CA ARG A 28 -6.84 2.28 7.55
C ARG A 28 -7.10 2.11 6.05
N TRP A 29 -8.22 1.50 5.67
CA TRP A 29 -8.59 1.35 4.26
C TRP A 29 -8.87 2.69 3.59
N ARG A 30 -9.54 3.60 4.29
CA ARG A 30 -9.76 4.95 3.80
C ARG A 30 -8.44 5.70 3.55
N LEU A 31 -7.50 5.64 4.49
CA LEU A 31 -6.18 6.28 4.34
C LEU A 31 -5.39 5.69 3.16
N ILE A 32 -5.52 4.39 2.90
CA ILE A 32 -4.91 3.74 1.73
C ILE A 32 -5.55 4.23 0.44
N ALA A 33 -6.88 4.35 0.40
CA ALA A 33 -7.59 4.90 -0.76
C ALA A 33 -7.16 6.35 -1.04
N GLU A 34 -7.11 7.19 -0.01
CA GLU A 34 -6.62 8.58 -0.11
C GLU A 34 -5.18 8.60 -0.67
N PHE A 35 -4.26 7.82 -0.10
CA PHE A 35 -2.88 7.71 -0.62
C PHE A 35 -2.81 7.27 -2.09
N LEU A 36 -3.62 6.28 -2.50
CA LEU A 36 -3.67 5.80 -3.88
C LEU A 36 -4.19 6.86 -4.85
N GLU A 37 -5.18 7.64 -4.42
CA GLU A 37 -5.71 8.77 -5.17
C GLU A 37 -4.64 9.85 -5.35
N GLU A 38 -3.96 10.27 -4.28
CA GLU A 38 -2.88 11.25 -4.34
C GLU A 38 -1.74 10.78 -5.25
N TYR A 39 -1.28 9.55 -5.06
CA TYR A 39 -0.20 8.95 -5.84
C TYR A 39 -0.51 8.94 -7.35
N ARG A 40 -1.77 8.69 -7.72
CA ARG A 40 -2.23 8.71 -9.13
C ARG A 40 -2.15 10.11 -9.73
N HIS A 41 -2.41 11.16 -8.96
CA HIS A 41 -2.36 12.54 -9.45
C HIS A 41 -0.93 13.07 -9.60
N GLU A 42 0.05 12.45 -8.92
CA GLU A 42 1.45 12.82 -9.06
C GLU A 42 2.05 12.39 -10.41
N PRO A 43 2.98 13.18 -10.99
CA PRO A 43 3.67 12.81 -12.20
C PRO A 43 4.57 11.58 -11.97
N SER A 44 4.76 10.75 -12.99
CA SER A 44 5.58 9.52 -12.90
C SER A 44 7.00 9.78 -12.39
N SER A 45 7.57 10.96 -12.65
CA SER A 45 8.90 11.37 -12.15
C SER A 45 8.94 11.59 -10.64
N ALA A 46 7.81 11.92 -10.00
CA ALA A 46 7.72 12.17 -8.55
C ALA A 46 7.28 10.93 -7.77
N ARG A 47 6.45 10.07 -8.37
CA ARG A 47 5.88 8.86 -7.73
C ARG A 47 6.90 7.96 -7.05
N MET A 48 8.05 7.70 -7.68
CA MET A 48 9.09 6.86 -7.09
C MET A 48 9.69 7.43 -5.79
N SER A 49 9.74 8.75 -5.66
CA SER A 49 10.21 9.39 -4.42
C SER A 49 9.28 9.14 -3.23
N LEU A 50 7.98 8.96 -3.49
CA LEU A 50 6.98 8.64 -2.47
C LEU A 50 7.13 7.22 -1.91
N LEU A 51 7.81 6.33 -2.65
CA LEU A 51 8.03 4.93 -2.27
C LEU A 51 9.46 4.65 -1.76
N ALA A 52 10.36 5.62 -1.89
CA ALA A 52 11.80 5.41 -1.69
C ALA A 52 12.16 5.15 -0.23
N MET A 53 11.54 5.88 0.69
CA MET A 53 11.83 5.76 2.12
C MET A 53 11.17 4.52 2.71
N GLU A 54 11.96 3.70 3.40
CA GLU A 54 11.44 2.58 4.16
C GLU A 54 10.53 3.10 5.29
N PRO A 55 9.27 2.65 5.35
CA PRO A 55 8.35 3.07 6.41
C PRO A 55 8.76 2.50 7.78
N PRO A 56 8.48 3.22 8.88
CA PRO A 56 8.51 2.60 10.20
C PRO A 56 7.48 1.46 10.28
N SER A 57 7.71 0.51 11.19
CA SER A 57 6.72 -0.54 11.44
C SER A 57 5.45 0.07 12.03
N THR A 58 4.31 -0.42 11.55
CA THR A 58 2.97 -0.07 12.04
C THR A 58 2.59 -0.79 13.35
N GLY A 59 3.46 -1.68 13.83
CA GLY A 59 3.18 -2.59 14.96
C GLY A 59 2.35 -3.82 14.58
N ASP A 60 1.81 -3.89 13.36
CA ASP A 60 1.13 -5.07 12.81
C ASP A 60 1.82 -5.54 11.53
N THR A 61 2.43 -6.73 11.60
CA THR A 61 3.17 -7.32 10.48
C THR A 61 2.32 -7.46 9.21
N ARG A 62 0.99 -7.61 9.33
CA ARG A 62 0.08 -7.67 8.17
C ARG A 62 0.16 -6.40 7.34
N TRP A 63 0.10 -5.26 8.01
CA TRP A 63 0.17 -3.94 7.38
C TRP A 63 1.58 -3.61 6.89
N ASP A 64 2.62 -4.00 7.63
CA ASP A 64 4.00 -3.81 7.18
C ASP A 64 4.29 -4.58 5.87
N VAL A 65 3.78 -5.80 5.76
CA VAL A 65 3.90 -6.61 4.54
C VAL A 65 3.01 -6.06 3.42
N PHE A 66 1.83 -5.53 3.74
CA PHE A 66 0.96 -4.86 2.78
C PHE A 66 1.64 -3.65 2.15
N LEU A 67 2.24 -2.77 2.96
CA LEU A 67 2.95 -1.59 2.46
C LEU A 67 4.12 -1.98 1.55
N ALA A 68 4.86 -3.05 1.89
CA ALA A 68 5.91 -3.58 1.01
C ALA A 68 5.35 -4.14 -0.32
N ALA A 69 4.21 -4.81 -0.28
CA ALA A 69 3.54 -5.32 -1.49
C ALA A 69 2.99 -4.18 -2.35
N LEU A 70 2.46 -3.13 -1.72
CA LEU A 70 1.91 -1.94 -2.35
C LEU A 70 3.01 -1.13 -3.04
N ALA A 71 4.12 -0.85 -2.37
CA ALA A 71 5.25 -0.14 -2.97
C ALA A 71 5.77 -0.84 -4.22
N GLU A 72 5.94 -2.17 -4.16
CA GLU A 72 6.32 -2.93 -5.35
C GLU A 72 5.26 -2.90 -6.44
N HIS A 73 3.98 -3.05 -6.07
CA HIS A 73 2.88 -3.01 -7.04
C HIS A 73 2.88 -1.71 -7.84
N LEU A 74 3.00 -0.58 -7.13
CA LEU A 74 3.00 0.75 -7.72
C LEU A 74 4.27 1.00 -8.55
N ALA A 75 5.45 0.65 -8.04
CA ALA A 75 6.70 0.75 -8.80
C ALA A 75 6.63 -0.06 -10.11
N ALA A 76 6.12 -1.29 -10.07
CA ALA A 76 5.96 -2.14 -11.24
C ALA A 76 4.97 -1.55 -12.27
N ARG A 77 3.87 -0.91 -11.81
CA ARG A 77 2.92 -0.21 -12.68
C ARG A 77 3.56 0.96 -13.44
N ASP A 78 4.52 1.64 -12.82
CA ASP A 78 5.27 2.73 -13.44
C ASP A 78 6.52 2.22 -14.22
N GLY A 79 6.68 0.90 -14.38
CA GLY A 79 7.81 0.30 -15.10
C GLY A 79 9.15 0.36 -14.36
N ALA A 80 9.12 0.64 -13.05
CA ALA A 80 10.30 0.73 -12.19
C ALA A 80 10.51 -0.55 -11.36
N GLY A 81 11.75 -0.73 -10.88
CA GLY A 81 12.08 -1.77 -9.91
C GLY A 81 11.54 -1.45 -8.52
N ALA A 82 11.17 -2.49 -7.77
CA ALA A 82 10.74 -2.34 -6.39
C ALA A 82 11.85 -1.72 -5.52
N PRO A 83 11.52 -0.87 -4.52
CA PRO A 83 12.50 -0.45 -3.54
C PRO A 83 13.08 -1.65 -2.77
N SER A 84 14.40 -1.63 -2.50
CA SER A 84 15.12 -2.75 -1.88
C SER A 84 14.57 -3.13 -0.49
N TRP A 85 14.08 -2.16 0.28
CA TRP A 85 13.49 -2.38 1.59
C TRP A 85 12.25 -3.29 1.54
N THR A 86 11.61 -3.42 0.38
CA THR A 86 10.43 -4.29 0.25
C THR A 86 10.81 -5.77 0.36
N GLU A 87 11.99 -6.19 -0.12
CA GLU A 87 12.30 -7.59 -0.46
C GLU A 87 12.06 -8.61 0.66
N THR A 88 12.37 -8.25 1.90
CA THR A 88 12.43 -9.17 3.06
C THR A 88 11.08 -9.47 3.72
N ARG A 89 10.02 -8.68 3.43
CA ARG A 89 8.76 -8.72 4.18
C ARG A 89 7.76 -9.76 3.64
N ARG A 90 7.48 -10.84 4.37
CA ARG A 90 6.47 -11.85 3.97
C ARG A 90 5.69 -12.39 5.17
N LEU A 91 4.43 -12.75 4.96
CA LEU A 91 3.61 -13.38 5.99
C LEU A 91 3.81 -14.90 6.03
N ARG A 92 3.81 -15.46 7.24
CA ARG A 92 3.80 -16.92 7.47
C ARG A 92 2.41 -17.55 7.30
N ARG A 93 1.36 -16.74 7.47
CA ARG A 93 -0.04 -17.14 7.32
C ARG A 93 -0.70 -16.23 6.31
N PHE A 94 -1.52 -16.79 5.43
CA PHE A 94 -2.25 -16.00 4.46
C PHE A 94 -3.18 -15.01 5.14
N TRP A 95 -3.16 -13.78 4.64
CA TRP A 95 -4.05 -12.74 5.10
C TRP A 95 -4.94 -12.30 3.94
N PHE A 96 -6.25 -12.32 4.22
CA PHE A 96 -7.32 -11.85 3.35
C PHE A 96 -7.94 -10.67 4.09
N PRO A 97 -7.65 -9.42 3.68
CA PRO A 97 -8.16 -8.29 4.43
C PRO A 97 -9.68 -8.14 4.36
N PHE A 98 -10.29 -8.62 3.28
CA PHE A 98 -11.74 -8.69 3.12
C PHE A 98 -12.21 -10.13 3.33
N ASN A 99 -13.02 -10.34 4.37
CA ASN A 99 -13.21 -11.67 4.96
C ASN A 99 -14.55 -12.37 4.59
N THR A 100 -15.13 -12.08 3.43
CA THR A 100 -16.25 -12.89 2.93
C THR A 100 -15.72 -14.11 2.15
N PRO A 101 -16.39 -15.27 2.19
CA PRO A 101 -15.95 -16.44 1.42
C PRO A 101 -15.78 -16.16 -0.08
N ALA A 102 -16.70 -15.39 -0.67
CA ALA A 102 -16.62 -14.98 -2.07
C ALA A 102 -15.38 -14.10 -2.34
N ALA A 103 -15.14 -13.08 -1.50
CA ALA A 103 -13.97 -12.21 -1.66
C ALA A 103 -12.65 -12.97 -1.49
N ARG A 104 -12.60 -13.99 -0.63
CA ARG A 104 -11.39 -14.82 -0.46
C ARG A 104 -11.05 -15.61 -1.71
N VAL A 105 -12.04 -16.25 -2.33
CA VAL A 105 -11.84 -17.01 -3.57
C VAL A 105 -11.34 -16.08 -4.68
N ASP A 106 -12.02 -14.95 -4.84
CA ASP A 106 -11.72 -13.97 -5.86
C ASP A 106 -10.31 -13.37 -5.69
N ALA A 107 -9.97 -12.94 -4.48
CA ALA A 107 -8.64 -12.45 -4.15
C ALA A 107 -7.54 -13.52 -4.33
N PHE A 108 -7.83 -14.80 -4.04
CA PHE A 108 -6.87 -15.88 -4.26
C PHE A 108 -6.49 -16.00 -5.74
N VAL A 109 -7.50 -15.93 -6.62
CA VAL A 109 -7.33 -16.05 -8.08
C VAL A 109 -6.69 -14.80 -8.68
N HIS A 110 -7.10 -13.61 -8.23
CA HIS A 110 -6.77 -12.36 -8.91
C HIS A 110 -5.69 -11.50 -8.23
N ALA A 111 -5.23 -11.84 -7.02
CA ALA A 111 -4.26 -11.01 -6.30
C ALA A 111 -3.02 -10.64 -7.15
N PRO A 112 -2.59 -9.37 -7.13
CA PRO A 112 -1.39 -8.97 -7.85
C PRO A 112 -0.17 -9.75 -7.36
N ALA A 113 0.78 -10.02 -8.26
CA ALA A 113 1.93 -10.87 -7.99
C ALA A 113 2.76 -10.41 -6.77
N SER A 114 2.90 -9.08 -6.60
CA SER A 114 3.62 -8.46 -5.48
C SER A 114 2.98 -8.77 -4.12
N PHE A 115 1.65 -8.86 -4.06
CA PHE A 115 0.89 -9.23 -2.85
C PHE A 115 0.90 -10.75 -2.64
N ARG A 116 0.59 -11.52 -3.69
CA ARG A 116 0.49 -12.98 -3.63
C ARG A 116 1.78 -13.62 -3.11
N ARG A 117 2.95 -13.21 -3.61
CA ARG A 117 4.24 -13.78 -3.19
C ARG A 117 4.63 -13.47 -1.72
N ARG A 118 3.90 -12.54 -1.08
CA ARG A 118 4.06 -12.16 0.32
C ARG A 118 2.96 -12.70 1.24
N GLY A 119 2.02 -13.48 0.71
CA GLY A 119 0.92 -14.08 1.47
C GLY A 119 -0.23 -13.13 1.76
N VAL A 120 -0.33 -12.01 1.02
CA VAL A 120 -1.46 -11.08 1.07
C VAL A 120 -2.34 -11.33 -0.14
N PHE A 121 -3.63 -11.56 0.09
CA PHE A 121 -4.60 -11.82 -0.96
C PHE A 121 -5.65 -10.72 -0.93
N ILE A 122 -5.53 -9.80 -1.88
CA ILE A 122 -6.41 -8.66 -2.09
C ILE A 122 -6.81 -8.62 -3.56
N HIS A 123 -8.07 -8.28 -3.86
CA HIS A 123 -8.50 -8.12 -5.24
C HIS A 123 -7.88 -6.84 -5.83
N PRO A 124 -7.41 -6.83 -7.09
CA PRO A 124 -6.80 -5.64 -7.70
C PRO A 124 -7.68 -4.38 -7.66
N GLN A 125 -9.01 -4.54 -7.73
CA GLN A 125 -9.96 -3.41 -7.67
C GLN A 125 -9.83 -2.60 -6.38
N GLU A 126 -9.45 -3.23 -5.26
CA GLU A 126 -9.22 -2.55 -3.98
C GLU A 126 -7.99 -1.63 -4.01
N LEU A 127 -7.13 -1.76 -5.03
CA LEU A 127 -5.96 -0.91 -5.26
C LEU A 127 -6.18 0.12 -6.38
N GLU A 128 -7.33 0.06 -7.04
CA GLU A 128 -7.69 0.91 -8.17
C GLU A 128 -8.64 2.05 -7.79
N VAL A 129 -8.87 2.25 -6.48
CA VAL A 129 -9.86 3.17 -5.91
C VAL A 129 -9.88 4.51 -6.67
N ALA A 130 -11.11 4.86 -7.07
CA ALA A 130 -11.48 5.84 -8.10
C ALA A 130 -11.51 7.27 -7.59
#